data_AF-A0A1D3KX39-F1
#
_entry.id   AF-A0A1D3KX39-F1
#
_cell.length_a   1.000
_cell.length_b   1.000
_cell.length_c   1.000
_cell.angle_alpha   90.00
_cell.angle_beta   90.00
_cell.angle_gamma   90.00
#
_symmetry.space_group_name_H-M   'P 1'
#
loop_
_entity.id
_entity.type
_entity.pdbx_description
1 polymer ?
#
loop_
_entity_poly.entity_id
_entity_poly.type
_entity_poly.pdbx_seq_one_letter_code
_entity_poly.pdbx_strand_id
1 'polypeptide(L)'
;MKNLTDAEQKFLNHDWVNDKKWKLYLSNLYPSPSMHNIEKYKKKYFQKNIDQNLDINTNFENKENEQKQDFSNFYSNNNNFYNYNVKIPMITLFYCTFILCTSVFYFILLSLNLSFYKKMGTPMSLSYFLAFLSLLFMDYKTQKRNFSLVQLFSSEKGQYFSYSLILFFMKDAVLIFLPIFFTLLINSYLIYKQIRLSLSLVIQRNYYVNKVVSYLDKTVLNIYMMRANIEIYNLLFIIICLFLKRASLLNLIIYLHFFKLKYSSSDSYFHACYAKNGEMIRQCLSHPIVPKAFLNIFNKVSHYFNNYLSYRRR
;
A
#
# COMPACT_ATOMS: atom_id res chain seq x y z
N MET A 1 -41.90 -4.12 19.02
CA MET A 1 -41.00 -4.14 20.19
C MET A 1 -40.48 -5.56 20.32
N LYS A 2 -39.17 -5.81 20.25
CA LYS A 2 -38.62 -7.15 20.49
C LYS A 2 -38.77 -7.44 21.98
N ASN A 3 -39.37 -8.57 22.35
CA ASN A 3 -39.38 -9.04 23.73
C ASN A 3 -37.92 -9.33 24.12
N LEU A 4 -37.34 -8.47 24.96
CA LEU A 4 -36.01 -8.66 25.53
C LEU A 4 -36.09 -9.80 26.54
N THR A 5 -35.11 -10.70 26.48
CA THR A 5 -34.97 -11.80 27.44
C THR A 5 -34.55 -11.26 28.81
N ASP A 6 -34.90 -11.95 29.91
CA ASP A 6 -34.56 -11.51 31.29
C ASP A 6 -33.06 -11.25 31.48
N ALA A 7 -32.19 -12.05 30.85
CA ALA A 7 -30.75 -11.87 30.88
C ALA A 7 -30.29 -10.59 30.15
N GLU A 8 -31.01 -10.17 29.12
CA GLU A 8 -30.72 -8.96 28.35
C GLU A 8 -31.13 -7.70 29.10
N GLN A 9 -32.26 -7.75 29.81
CA GLN A 9 -32.68 -6.66 30.71
C GLN A 9 -31.66 -6.47 31.85
N LYS A 10 -31.16 -7.57 32.43
CA LYS A 10 -30.11 -7.52 33.46
C LYS A 10 -28.80 -6.94 32.93
N PHE A 11 -28.42 -7.24 31.69
CA PHE A 11 -27.21 -6.67 31.07
C PHE A 11 -27.31 -5.15 30.86
N LEU A 12 -28.46 -4.67 30.38
CA LEU A 12 -28.70 -3.23 30.19
C LEU A 12 -28.74 -2.46 31.53
N ASN A 13 -29.26 -3.10 32.58
CA ASN A 13 -29.36 -2.50 33.91
C ASN A 13 -28.07 -2.65 34.76
N HIS A 14 -27.03 -3.30 34.25
CA HIS A 14 -25.78 -3.51 34.99
C HIS A 14 -24.96 -2.22 35.09
N ASP A 15 -24.52 -1.86 36.30
CA ASP A 15 -23.73 -0.66 36.53
C ASP A 15 -22.24 -0.88 36.18
N TRP A 16 -21.94 -0.75 34.89
CA TRP A 16 -20.59 -0.88 34.34
C TRP A 16 -19.59 0.18 34.86
N VAL A 17 -20.07 1.32 35.36
CA VAL A 17 -19.21 2.44 35.79
C VAL A 17 -18.65 2.16 37.18
N ASN A 18 -19.42 1.54 38.06
CA ASN A 18 -19.02 1.28 39.44
C ASN A 18 -18.53 -0.15 39.71
N ASP A 19 -18.62 -1.06 38.74
CA ASP A 19 -18.14 -2.44 38.89
C ASP A 19 -16.59 -2.52 38.95
N LYS A 20 -16.07 -2.70 40.17
CA LYS A 20 -14.64 -2.85 40.47
C LYS A 20 -14.03 -4.10 39.83
N LYS A 21 -14.80 -5.19 39.71
CA LYS A 21 -14.32 -6.47 39.14
C LYS A 21 -14.20 -6.37 37.62
N TRP A 22 -15.14 -5.68 36.98
CA TRP A 22 -15.07 -5.35 35.55
C TRP A 22 -13.84 -4.48 35.23
N LYS A 23 -13.57 -3.44 36.01
CA LYS A 23 -12.38 -2.56 35.80
C LYS A 23 -11.07 -3.35 35.89
N LEU A 24 -10.96 -4.26 36.85
CA LEU A 24 -9.78 -5.11 37.02
C LEU A 24 -9.64 -6.15 35.89
N TYR A 25 -10.76 -6.67 35.38
CA TYR A 25 -10.76 -7.54 34.20
C TYR A 25 -10.27 -6.79 32.95
N LEU A 26 -10.75 -5.56 32.74
CA LEU A 26 -10.38 -4.73 31.60
C LEU A 26 -8.89 -4.36 31.60
N SER A 27 -8.32 -4.02 32.77
CA SER A 27 -6.89 -3.68 32.88
C SER A 27 -5.95 -4.85 32.61
N ASN A 28 -6.43 -6.08 32.76
CA ASN A 28 -5.65 -7.30 32.55
C ASN A 28 -5.68 -7.81 31.10
N LEU A 29 -6.43 -7.16 30.20
CA LEU A 29 -6.49 -7.54 28.79
C LEU A 29 -5.29 -6.94 28.02
N TYR A 30 -4.49 -7.80 27.39
CA TYR A 30 -3.41 -7.38 26.48
C TYR A 30 -3.57 -7.99 25.08
N PRO A 31 -3.47 -7.19 24.00
CA PRO A 31 -3.34 -5.73 24.01
C PRO A 31 -4.60 -5.04 24.55
N SER A 32 -4.44 -3.82 25.07
CA SER A 32 -5.56 -3.03 25.60
C SER A 32 -6.67 -2.92 24.54
N PRO A 33 -7.91 -3.29 24.84
CA PRO A 33 -8.98 -3.30 23.86
C PRO A 33 -9.30 -1.88 23.38
N SER A 34 -9.49 -1.72 22.07
CA SER A 34 -9.99 -0.47 21.50
C SER A 34 -11.44 -0.22 21.92
N MET A 35 -11.87 1.05 21.92
CA MET A 35 -13.19 1.46 22.40
C MET A 35 -14.34 0.71 21.70
N HIS A 36 -14.22 0.47 20.39
CA HIS A 36 -15.18 -0.33 19.61
C HIS A 36 -15.29 -1.80 20.03
N ASN A 37 -14.27 -2.36 20.67
CA ASN A 37 -14.27 -3.76 21.13
C ASN A 37 -14.72 -3.89 22.60
N ILE A 38 -14.85 -2.79 23.35
CA ILE A 38 -15.18 -2.84 24.78
C ILE A 38 -16.54 -3.51 25.02
N GLU A 39 -17.53 -3.26 24.18
CA GLU A 39 -18.87 -3.87 24.32
C GLU A 39 -18.81 -5.40 24.20
N LYS A 40 -17.97 -5.92 23.30
CA LYS A 40 -17.74 -7.36 23.15
C LYS A 40 -17.13 -7.96 24.41
N TYR A 41 -16.20 -7.26 25.06
CA TYR A 41 -15.61 -7.69 26.33
C TYR A 41 -16.59 -7.58 27.49
N LYS A 42 -17.46 -6.57 27.52
CA LYS A 42 -18.56 -6.45 28.50
C LYS A 42 -19.50 -7.65 28.41
N LYS A 43 -19.97 -8.01 27.19
CA LYS A 43 -20.84 -9.17 26.97
C LYS A 43 -20.17 -10.47 27.42
N LYS A 44 -18.91 -10.69 27.05
CA LYS A 44 -18.14 -11.87 27.49
C LYS A 44 -17.93 -11.93 29.00
N TYR A 45 -17.65 -10.80 29.63
CA TYR A 45 -17.50 -10.73 31.09
C TYR A 45 -18.83 -11.01 31.79
N PHE A 46 -19.92 -10.40 31.32
CA PHE A 46 -21.26 -10.60 31.88
C PHE A 46 -21.69 -12.07 31.76
N GLN A 47 -21.48 -12.67 30.59
CA GLN A 47 -21.81 -14.08 30.37
C GLN A 47 -21.00 -15.01 31.29
N LYS A 48 -19.70 -14.73 31.45
CA LYS A 48 -18.83 -15.61 32.24
C LYS A 48 -19.05 -15.49 33.74
N ASN A 49 -19.37 -14.29 34.23
CA ASN A 49 -19.30 -13.98 35.67
C ASN A 49 -20.65 -13.61 36.32
N ILE A 50 -21.69 -13.31 35.54
CA ILE A 50 -22.97 -12.81 36.07
C ILE A 50 -24.15 -13.69 35.60
N ASP A 51 -24.35 -13.83 34.28
CA ASP A 51 -25.46 -14.62 33.75
C ASP A 51 -25.05 -15.37 32.47
N GLN A 52 -24.86 -16.68 32.59
CA GLN A 52 -24.39 -17.54 31.50
C GLN A 52 -25.40 -17.64 30.34
N ASN A 53 -26.66 -17.26 30.57
CA ASN A 53 -27.73 -17.34 29.57
C ASN A 53 -27.77 -16.15 28.61
N LEU A 54 -26.84 -15.20 28.71
CA LEU A 54 -26.73 -14.08 27.78
C LEU A 54 -26.18 -14.55 26.42
N ASP A 55 -26.94 -14.32 25.34
CA ASP A 55 -26.48 -14.53 23.98
C ASP A 55 -25.55 -13.39 23.54
N ILE A 56 -24.29 -13.71 23.25
CA ILE A 56 -23.26 -12.71 22.91
C ILE A 56 -23.53 -12.08 21.52
N ASN A 57 -24.34 -12.73 20.68
CA ASN A 57 -24.61 -12.30 19.32
C ASN A 57 -25.79 -11.32 19.20
N THR A 58 -26.45 -10.97 20.30
CA THR A 58 -27.55 -9.99 20.26
C THR A 58 -26.99 -8.57 20.20
N ASN A 59 -27.33 -7.88 19.10
CA ASN A 59 -27.01 -6.47 18.90
C ASN A 59 -28.07 -5.63 19.62
N PHE A 60 -27.71 -5.09 20.78
CA PHE A 60 -28.45 -3.99 21.39
C PHE A 60 -28.16 -2.75 20.54
N GLU A 61 -29.09 -2.40 19.65
CA GLU A 61 -28.96 -1.20 18.83
C GLU A 61 -29.02 0.05 19.73
N ASN A 62 -27.87 0.49 20.21
CA ASN A 62 -27.68 1.87 20.62
C ASN A 62 -27.62 2.70 19.33
N LYS A 63 -28.68 3.48 19.09
CA LYS A 63 -28.74 4.51 18.05
C LYS A 63 -27.85 5.69 18.44
N GLU A 64 -26.54 5.50 18.46
CA GLU A 64 -25.58 6.58 18.37
C GLU A 64 -24.49 6.20 17.36
N ASN A 65 -24.17 7.16 16.51
CA ASN A 65 -23.43 6.98 15.27
C ASN A 65 -22.03 6.38 15.50
N GLU A 66 -21.89 5.06 15.31
CA GLU A 66 -20.58 4.41 15.23
C GLU A 66 -20.34 3.82 13.83
N GLN A 67 -19.32 4.39 13.18
CA GLN A 67 -18.71 3.89 11.97
C GLN A 67 -18.07 2.53 12.25
N LYS A 68 -18.63 1.47 11.66
CA LYS A 68 -18.03 0.13 11.67
C LYS A 68 -16.68 0.16 10.95
N GLN A 69 -15.59 0.07 11.69
CA GLN A 69 -14.29 -0.36 11.17
C GLN A 69 -14.18 -1.88 11.35
N ASP A 70 -14.56 -2.61 10.31
CA ASP A 70 -14.27 -4.03 10.18
C ASP A 70 -12.77 -4.22 9.89
N PHE A 71 -12.04 -4.80 10.84
CA PHE A 71 -10.81 -5.53 10.55
C PHE A 71 -11.19 -6.81 9.78
N SER A 72 -11.38 -6.66 8.47
CA SER A 72 -11.43 -7.77 7.54
C SER A 72 -10.08 -7.88 6.81
N ASN A 73 -9.61 -9.11 6.68
CA ASN A 73 -8.46 -9.51 5.89
C ASN A 73 -8.41 -8.71 4.57
N PHE A 74 -7.20 -8.36 4.13
CA PHE A 74 -6.87 -7.51 2.98
C PHE A 74 -7.37 -8.02 1.59
N TYR A 75 -8.32 -8.95 1.55
CA TYR A 75 -9.14 -9.30 0.40
C TYR A 75 -10.61 -9.41 0.80
N SER A 76 -11.22 -8.26 1.12
CA SER A 76 -12.68 -8.12 1.07
C SER A 76 -13.09 -7.88 -0.38
N ASN A 77 -13.56 -8.94 -1.03
CA ASN A 77 -14.30 -8.85 -2.30
C ASN A 77 -15.65 -8.19 -2.00
N ASN A 78 -15.65 -6.87 -1.88
CA ASN A 78 -16.83 -6.08 -1.56
C ASN A 78 -17.70 -5.99 -2.83
N ASN A 79 -18.62 -6.94 -2.97
CA ASN A 79 -19.63 -7.00 -4.05
C ASN A 79 -20.72 -5.91 -3.91
N ASN A 80 -20.36 -4.71 -3.49
CA ASN A 80 -21.21 -3.54 -3.67
C ASN A 80 -20.90 -2.96 -5.04
N PHE A 81 -21.65 -3.44 -6.04
CA PHE A 81 -21.82 -2.80 -7.34
C PHE A 81 -22.47 -1.42 -7.12
N TYR A 82 -21.68 -0.46 -6.64
CA TYR A 82 -21.99 0.94 -6.87
C TYR A 82 -22.10 1.10 -8.38
N ASN A 83 -23.19 1.73 -8.82
CA ASN A 83 -23.52 2.03 -10.21
C ASN A 83 -22.36 2.85 -10.84
N TYR A 84 -21.32 2.13 -11.27
CA TYR A 84 -20.06 2.68 -11.68
C TYR A 84 -20.24 3.14 -13.11
N ASN A 85 -19.80 4.35 -13.43
CA ASN A 85 -19.65 4.75 -14.82
C ASN A 85 -18.48 3.93 -15.41
N VAL A 86 -18.75 2.68 -15.82
CA VAL A 86 -17.79 1.67 -16.30
C VAL A 86 -16.86 2.22 -17.39
N LYS A 87 -17.32 3.26 -18.11
CA LYS A 87 -16.54 3.98 -19.13
C LYS A 87 -15.19 4.49 -18.62
N ILE A 88 -15.11 5.03 -17.41
CA ILE A 88 -13.87 5.61 -16.87
C ILE A 88 -12.81 4.55 -16.59
N PRO A 89 -13.05 3.50 -15.77
CA PRO A 89 -12.06 2.46 -15.53
C PRO A 89 -11.66 1.72 -16.82
N MET A 90 -12.57 1.59 -17.79
CA MET A 90 -12.25 1.05 -19.11
C MET A 90 -11.23 1.90 -19.87
N ILE A 91 -11.46 3.22 -19.98
CA ILE A 91 -10.53 4.14 -20.65
C ILE A 91 -9.17 4.12 -19.94
N THR A 92 -9.18 4.18 -18.60
CA THR A 92 -7.95 4.10 -17.80
C THR A 92 -7.22 2.77 -18.02
N LEU A 93 -7.92 1.64 -18.08
CA LEU A 93 -7.30 0.34 -18.39
C LEU A 93 -6.64 0.33 -19.77
N PHE A 94 -7.33 0.80 -20.81
CA PHE A 94 -6.76 0.86 -22.16
C PHE A 94 -5.55 1.77 -22.24
N TYR A 95 -5.59 2.91 -21.55
CA TYR A 95 -4.45 3.83 -21.50
C TYR A 95 -3.25 3.22 -20.75
N CYS A 96 -3.47 2.62 -19.58
CA CYS A 96 -2.42 1.96 -18.82
C CYS A 96 -1.81 0.78 -19.58
N THR A 97 -2.63 -0.04 -20.26
CA THR A 97 -2.14 -1.17 -21.07
C THR A 97 -1.36 -0.70 -22.29
N PHE A 98 -1.80 0.36 -22.97
CA PHE A 98 -1.03 1.00 -24.04
C PHE A 98 0.35 1.45 -23.55
N ILE A 99 0.41 2.11 -22.40
CA ILE A 99 1.68 2.57 -21.80
C ILE A 99 2.57 1.39 -21.39
N LEU A 100 2.00 0.30 -20.88
CA LEU A 100 2.77 -0.90 -20.57
C LEU A 100 3.38 -1.48 -21.86
N CYS A 101 2.64 -1.56 -22.95
CA CYS A 101 3.18 -2.01 -24.23
C CYS A 101 4.30 -1.09 -24.75
N THR A 102 4.11 0.24 -24.72
CA THR A 102 5.15 1.18 -25.15
C THR A 102 6.38 1.13 -24.24
N SER A 103 6.21 0.86 -22.95
CA SER A 103 7.33 0.69 -22.01
C SER A 103 8.16 -0.56 -22.29
N VAL A 104 7.52 -1.68 -22.64
CA VAL A 104 8.23 -2.90 -23.04
C VAL A 104 9.03 -2.63 -24.30
N PHE A 105 8.42 -1.95 -25.28
CA PHE A 105 9.12 -1.52 -26.49
C PHE A 105 10.32 -0.59 -26.18
N TYR A 106 10.14 0.37 -25.27
CA TYR A 106 11.22 1.25 -24.80
C TYR A 106 12.38 0.47 -24.16
N PHE A 107 12.08 -0.53 -23.30
CA PHE A 107 13.11 -1.39 -22.71
C PHE A 107 13.84 -2.24 -23.74
N ILE A 108 13.16 -2.70 -24.80
CA ILE A 108 13.79 -3.42 -25.92
C ILE A 108 14.70 -2.49 -26.72
N LEU A 109 14.26 -1.27 -27.04
CA LEU A 109 15.10 -0.30 -27.74
C LEU A 109 16.36 0.05 -26.95
N LEU A 110 16.23 0.15 -25.64
CA LEU A 110 17.35 0.34 -24.73
C LEU A 110 18.29 -0.87 -24.72
N SER A 111 17.78 -2.10 -24.61
CA SER A 111 18.63 -3.29 -24.57
C SER A 111 19.43 -3.47 -25.87
N LEU A 112 18.85 -3.06 -27.00
CA LEU A 112 19.51 -2.99 -28.31
C LEU A 112 20.41 -1.74 -28.47
N ASN A 113 20.48 -0.86 -27.47
CA ASN A 113 21.26 0.38 -27.45
C ASN A 113 21.02 1.27 -28.69
N LEU A 114 19.78 1.28 -29.20
CA LEU A 114 19.43 2.07 -30.37
C LEU A 114 19.30 3.55 -29.99
N SER A 115 19.94 4.45 -30.74
CA SER A 115 19.97 5.89 -30.44
C SER A 115 18.58 6.53 -30.26
N PHE A 116 17.54 5.89 -30.80
CA PHE A 116 16.14 6.29 -30.65
C PHE A 116 15.63 6.26 -29.21
N TYR A 117 16.12 5.37 -28.33
CA TYR A 117 15.63 5.32 -26.94
C TYR A 117 15.87 6.64 -26.20
N LYS A 118 16.99 7.33 -26.48
CA LYS A 118 17.32 8.63 -25.86
C LYS A 118 16.29 9.70 -26.19
N LYS A 119 15.74 9.68 -27.42
CA LYS A 119 14.68 10.60 -27.85
C LYS A 119 13.33 10.24 -27.23
N MET A 120 13.11 8.97 -26.91
CA MET A 120 11.86 8.49 -26.31
C MET A 120 11.78 8.62 -24.78
N GLY A 121 12.87 8.94 -24.10
CA GLY A 121 12.87 9.02 -22.63
C GLY A 121 11.90 10.05 -22.05
N THR A 122 11.87 11.27 -22.61
CA THR A 122 10.98 12.36 -22.17
C THR A 122 9.49 12.14 -22.50
N PRO A 123 9.09 11.67 -23.69
CA PRO A 123 7.68 11.32 -23.90
C PRO A 123 7.26 10.13 -23.04
N MET A 124 8.19 9.20 -22.74
CA MET A 124 7.89 8.08 -21.85
C MET A 124 7.62 8.55 -20.41
N SER A 125 8.46 9.43 -19.85
CA SER A 125 8.22 10.00 -18.52
C SER A 125 6.91 10.78 -18.45
N LEU A 126 6.58 11.54 -19.50
CA LEU A 126 5.31 12.26 -19.59
C LEU A 126 4.10 11.31 -19.65
N SER A 127 4.21 10.22 -20.41
CA SER A 127 3.15 9.20 -20.47
C SER A 127 2.89 8.56 -19.11
N TYR A 128 3.95 8.27 -18.34
CA TYR A 128 3.82 7.74 -16.98
C TYR A 128 3.17 8.74 -16.02
N PHE A 129 3.56 10.01 -16.09
CA PHE A 129 2.93 11.07 -15.31
C PHE A 129 1.41 11.16 -15.59
N LEU A 130 1.02 11.16 -16.87
CA LEU A 130 -0.38 11.15 -17.27
C LEU A 130 -1.11 9.86 -16.86
N ALA A 131 -0.44 8.71 -16.85
CA ALA A 131 -1.02 7.45 -16.39
C ALA A 131 -1.43 7.53 -14.91
N PHE A 132 -0.53 8.01 -14.05
CA PHE A 132 -0.86 8.18 -12.63
C PHE A 132 -1.90 9.28 -12.41
N LEU A 133 -1.90 10.35 -13.20
CA LEU A 133 -2.97 11.34 -13.17
C LEU A 133 -4.33 10.71 -13.51
N SER A 134 -4.39 9.82 -14.52
CA SER A 134 -5.61 9.12 -14.91
C SER A 134 -6.11 8.13 -13.82
N LEU A 135 -5.18 7.47 -13.12
CA LEU A 135 -5.48 6.59 -11.98
C LEU A 135 -6.01 7.37 -10.78
N LEU A 136 -5.40 8.51 -10.47
CA LEU A 136 -5.87 9.41 -9.40
C LEU A 136 -7.24 10.01 -9.74
N PHE A 137 -7.47 10.38 -11.00
CA PHE A 137 -8.76 10.87 -11.46
C PHE A 137 -9.87 9.80 -11.35
N MET A 138 -9.54 8.54 -11.63
CA MET A 138 -10.43 7.41 -11.41
C MET A 138 -10.79 7.30 -9.92
N ASP A 139 -9.82 7.34 -9.02
CA ASP A 139 -10.05 7.27 -7.58
C ASP A 139 -10.90 8.45 -7.07
N TYR A 140 -10.60 9.67 -7.53
CA TYR A 140 -11.39 10.85 -7.21
C TYR A 140 -12.86 10.71 -7.61
N LYS A 141 -13.12 10.24 -8.85
CA LYS A 141 -14.50 10.08 -9.34
C LYS A 141 -15.28 8.98 -8.62
N THR A 142 -14.58 8.04 -7.99
CA THR A 142 -15.18 6.86 -7.39
C THR A 142 -15.37 7.03 -5.89
N GLN A 143 -14.50 7.82 -5.24
CA GLN A 143 -14.54 8.13 -3.81
C GLN A 143 -15.14 9.51 -3.48
N LYS A 144 -15.94 10.10 -4.40
CA LYS A 144 -16.49 11.49 -4.39
C LYS A 144 -16.86 12.13 -3.04
N ARG A 145 -17.17 11.37 -1.98
CA ARG A 145 -17.60 11.88 -0.67
C ARG A 145 -16.49 11.99 0.39
N ASN A 146 -15.37 11.28 0.29
CA ASN A 146 -14.34 11.22 1.35
C ASN A 146 -12.93 11.66 0.88
N PHE A 147 -12.83 12.31 -0.28
CA PHE A 147 -11.53 12.59 -0.88
C PHE A 147 -10.87 13.83 -0.27
N SER A 148 -9.89 13.63 0.62
CA SER A 148 -9.01 14.70 1.08
C SER A 148 -7.71 14.75 0.27
N LEU A 149 -7.15 15.94 0.05
CA LEU A 149 -5.84 16.10 -0.61
C LEU A 149 -4.74 15.36 0.15
N VAL A 150 -4.82 15.30 1.47
CA VAL A 150 -3.88 14.57 2.32
C VAL A 150 -3.94 13.07 2.03
N GLN A 151 -5.14 12.51 1.84
CA GLN A 151 -5.31 11.11 1.47
C GLN A 151 -4.84 10.81 0.05
N LEU A 152 -4.97 11.77 -0.89
CA LEU A 152 -4.40 11.64 -2.24
C LEU A 152 -2.88 11.45 -2.15
N PHE A 153 -2.16 12.35 -1.46
CA PHE A 153 -0.69 12.27 -1.37
C PHE A 153 -0.19 11.15 -0.45
N SER A 154 -1.02 10.67 0.47
CA SER A 154 -0.72 9.49 1.30
C SER A 154 -0.99 8.17 0.57
N SER A 155 -1.80 8.20 -0.50
CA SER A 155 -2.08 7.01 -1.29
C SER A 155 -0.87 6.59 -2.10
N GLU A 156 -0.77 5.29 -2.36
CA GLU A 156 0.28 4.73 -3.21
C GLU A 156 0.34 5.41 -4.59
N LYS A 157 -0.81 5.60 -5.24
CA LYS A 157 -0.89 6.26 -6.56
C LYS A 157 -0.41 7.71 -6.51
N GLY A 158 -0.68 8.43 -5.43
CA GLY A 158 -0.19 9.79 -5.21
C GLY A 158 1.32 9.86 -4.99
N GLN A 159 1.88 8.87 -4.28
CA GLN A 159 3.34 8.75 -4.13
C GLN A 159 4.01 8.48 -5.48
N TYR A 160 3.43 7.64 -6.35
CA TYR A 160 4.01 7.42 -7.68
C TYR A 160 3.77 8.58 -8.66
N PHE A 161 2.73 9.38 -8.44
CA PHE A 161 2.57 10.66 -9.14
C PHE A 161 3.72 11.62 -8.82
N SER A 162 4.07 11.81 -7.54
CA SER A 162 5.23 12.64 -7.18
C SER A 162 6.56 12.03 -7.63
N TYR A 163 6.69 10.70 -7.56
CA TYR A 163 7.85 9.97 -8.08
C TYR A 163 8.05 10.16 -9.59
N SER A 164 6.97 10.20 -10.37
CA SER A 164 7.05 10.39 -11.82
C SER A 164 7.64 11.76 -12.22
N LEU A 165 7.61 12.76 -11.33
CA LEU A 165 8.28 14.04 -11.56
C LEU A 165 9.82 13.91 -11.55
N ILE A 166 10.38 12.96 -10.80
CA ILE A 166 11.83 12.70 -10.75
C ILE A 166 12.36 12.30 -12.13
N LEU A 167 11.54 11.59 -12.92
CA LEU A 167 11.94 11.06 -14.23
C LEU A 167 12.25 12.14 -15.25
N PHE A 168 11.65 13.33 -15.16
CA PHE A 168 11.94 14.43 -16.10
C PHE A 168 13.36 14.97 -15.96
N PHE A 169 13.95 14.81 -14.76
CA PHE A 169 15.25 15.41 -14.43
C PHE A 169 16.41 14.39 -14.44
N MET A 170 16.11 13.11 -14.65
CA MET A 170 17.11 12.04 -14.74
C MET A 170 17.30 11.63 -16.20
N LYS A 171 18.45 11.98 -16.78
CA LYS A 171 18.84 11.51 -18.12
C LYS A 171 19.32 10.05 -18.00
N ASP A 172 18.80 9.18 -18.86
CA ASP A 172 19.27 7.79 -19.07
C ASP A 172 19.17 6.82 -17.87
N ALA A 173 18.22 7.01 -16.95
CA ALA A 173 18.11 6.22 -15.73
C ALA A 173 16.98 5.18 -15.76
N VAL A 174 17.20 4.09 -16.49
CA VAL A 174 16.21 3.03 -16.74
C VAL A 174 15.70 2.37 -15.46
N LEU A 175 16.59 2.16 -14.48
CA LEU A 175 16.24 1.55 -13.18
C LEU A 175 15.18 2.36 -12.43
N ILE A 176 15.12 3.67 -12.64
CA ILE A 176 14.16 4.56 -11.99
C ILE A 176 12.76 4.39 -12.59
N PHE A 177 12.63 4.00 -13.85
CA PHE A 177 11.33 3.73 -14.50
C PHE A 177 10.70 2.40 -14.05
N LEU A 178 11.51 1.48 -13.53
CA LEU A 178 11.09 0.10 -13.32
C LEU A 178 10.08 -0.07 -12.16
N PRO A 179 10.17 0.67 -11.02
CA PRO A 179 9.10 0.70 -10.02
C PRO A 179 7.77 1.24 -10.55
N ILE A 180 7.82 2.28 -11.40
CA ILE A 180 6.62 2.84 -12.05
C ILE A 180 5.98 1.81 -12.95
N PHE A 181 6.78 1.11 -13.77
CA PHE A 181 6.29 0.04 -14.63
C PHE A 181 5.56 -1.04 -13.83
N PHE A 182 6.16 -1.52 -12.74
CA PHE A 182 5.51 -2.54 -11.89
C PHE A 182 4.25 -2.02 -11.21
N THR A 183 4.24 -0.79 -10.73
CA THR A 183 3.02 -0.20 -10.15
C THR A 183 1.91 -0.06 -11.18
N LEU A 184 2.21 0.33 -12.41
CA LEU A 184 1.22 0.38 -13.49
C LEU A 184 0.73 -1.02 -13.87
N LEU A 185 1.62 -2.01 -13.91
CA LEU A 185 1.26 -3.41 -14.13
C LEU A 185 0.27 -3.89 -13.07
N ILE A 186 0.59 -3.68 -11.79
CA ILE A 186 -0.29 -4.03 -10.65
C ILE A 186 -1.64 -3.33 -10.77
N ASN A 187 -1.66 -2.00 -10.98
CA ASN A 187 -2.91 -1.25 -11.07
C ASN A 187 -3.76 -1.67 -12.28
N SER A 188 -3.14 -1.91 -13.44
CA SER A 188 -3.86 -2.39 -14.63
C SER A 188 -4.51 -3.75 -14.40
N TYR A 189 -3.81 -4.65 -13.70
CA TYR A 189 -4.33 -5.96 -13.32
C TYR A 189 -5.48 -5.86 -12.32
N LEU A 190 -5.37 -5.01 -11.29
CA LEU A 190 -6.44 -4.78 -10.32
C LEU A 190 -7.69 -4.18 -10.98
N ILE A 191 -7.50 -3.20 -11.87
CA ILE A 191 -8.60 -2.61 -12.64
C ILE A 191 -9.23 -3.68 -13.52
N TYR A 192 -8.43 -4.45 -14.27
CA TYR A 192 -8.96 -5.54 -15.10
C TYR A 192 -9.82 -6.51 -14.29
N LYS A 193 -9.37 -6.92 -13.09
CA LYS A 193 -10.17 -7.79 -12.21
C LYS A 193 -11.49 -7.15 -11.82
N GLN A 194 -11.49 -5.86 -11.49
CA GLN A 194 -12.69 -5.13 -11.10
C GLN A 194 -13.71 -5.01 -12.25
N ILE A 195 -13.27 -4.71 -13.47
CA ILE A 195 -14.15 -4.53 -14.64
C ILE A 195 -14.30 -5.78 -15.51
N ARG A 196 -13.76 -6.93 -15.09
CA ARG A 196 -13.77 -8.18 -15.88
C ARG A 196 -15.15 -8.54 -16.39
N LEU A 197 -16.15 -8.48 -15.52
CA LEU A 197 -17.54 -8.82 -15.84
C LEU A 197 -18.20 -7.83 -16.81
N SER A 198 -17.68 -6.60 -16.88
CA SER A 198 -18.21 -5.54 -17.76
C SER A 198 -17.52 -5.48 -19.13
N LEU A 199 -16.44 -6.25 -19.32
CA LEU A 199 -15.77 -6.37 -20.62
C LEU A 199 -16.59 -7.20 -21.62
N SER A 200 -16.35 -7.02 -22.92
CA SER A 200 -16.96 -7.86 -23.95
C SER A 200 -16.65 -9.35 -23.74
N LEU A 201 -17.61 -10.21 -24.06
CA LEU A 201 -17.48 -11.67 -24.01
C LEU A 201 -16.25 -12.20 -24.74
N VAL A 202 -15.85 -11.52 -25.84
CA VAL A 202 -14.63 -11.86 -26.60
C VAL A 202 -13.37 -11.73 -25.75
N ILE A 203 -13.27 -10.67 -24.96
CA ILE A 203 -12.10 -10.41 -24.10
C ILE A 203 -12.13 -11.33 -22.88
N GLN A 204 -13.32 -11.56 -22.29
CA GLN A 204 -13.49 -12.45 -21.14
C GLN A 204 -13.10 -13.90 -21.45
N ARG A 205 -13.42 -14.38 -22.66
CA ARG A 205 -13.13 -15.76 -23.11
C ARG A 205 -11.76 -15.92 -23.75
N ASN A 206 -11.02 -14.84 -24.00
CA ASN A 206 -9.73 -14.91 -24.68
C ASN A 206 -8.73 -15.74 -23.86
N TYR A 207 -8.22 -16.81 -24.46
CA TYR A 207 -7.25 -17.71 -23.85
C TYR A 207 -5.97 -16.98 -23.38
N TYR A 208 -5.41 -16.09 -24.21
CA TYR A 208 -4.16 -15.40 -23.90
C TYR A 208 -4.31 -14.42 -22.74
N VAL A 209 -5.41 -13.65 -22.73
CA VAL A 209 -5.70 -12.71 -21.63
C VAL A 209 -5.86 -13.48 -20.32
N ASN A 210 -6.65 -14.55 -20.31
CA ASN A 210 -6.84 -15.38 -19.13
C ASN A 210 -5.53 -16.04 -18.66
N LYS A 211 -4.67 -16.47 -19.59
CA LYS A 211 -3.35 -17.02 -19.26
C LYS A 211 -2.46 -15.98 -18.59
N VAL A 212 -2.38 -14.76 -19.13
CA VAL A 212 -1.62 -13.65 -18.53
C VAL A 212 -2.17 -13.30 -17.14
N VAL A 213 -3.48 -13.19 -16.99
CA VAL A 213 -4.13 -12.89 -15.70
C VAL A 213 -3.84 -14.00 -14.68
N SER A 214 -3.91 -15.28 -15.09
CA SER A 214 -3.60 -16.41 -14.21
C SER A 214 -2.12 -16.47 -13.80
N TYR A 215 -1.22 -16.01 -14.68
CA TYR A 215 0.19 -15.89 -14.36
C TYR A 215 0.39 -14.77 -13.33
N LEU A 216 -0.21 -13.60 -13.57
CA LEU A 216 -0.18 -12.50 -12.61
C LEU A 216 -0.79 -12.90 -11.26
N ASP A 217 -1.90 -13.63 -11.23
CA ASP A 217 -2.49 -14.16 -9.98
C ASP A 217 -1.47 -14.93 -9.13
N LYS A 218 -0.62 -15.74 -9.77
CA LYS A 218 0.42 -16.53 -9.09
C LYS A 218 1.63 -15.68 -8.71
N THR A 219 1.96 -14.64 -9.49
CA THR A 219 3.21 -13.89 -9.33
C THR A 219 3.05 -12.49 -8.73
N VAL A 220 1.84 -12.00 -8.45
CA VAL A 220 1.58 -10.63 -7.96
C VAL A 220 2.38 -10.31 -6.70
N LEU A 221 2.48 -11.25 -5.75
CA LEU A 221 3.31 -11.09 -4.54
C LEU A 221 4.79 -10.88 -4.88
N ASN A 222 5.31 -11.65 -5.83
CA ASN A 222 6.69 -11.49 -6.30
C ASN A 222 6.90 -10.15 -6.99
N ILE A 223 5.90 -9.65 -7.74
CA ILE A 223 5.97 -8.34 -8.40
C ILE A 223 6.02 -7.22 -7.34
N TYR A 224 5.22 -7.30 -6.27
CA TYR A 224 5.30 -6.37 -5.14
C TYR A 224 6.69 -6.38 -4.47
N MET A 225 7.25 -7.57 -4.23
CA MET A 225 8.59 -7.72 -3.66
C MET A 225 9.69 -7.21 -4.59
N MET A 226 9.60 -7.48 -5.90
CA MET A 226 10.54 -6.96 -6.90
C MET A 226 10.52 -5.44 -6.90
N ARG A 227 9.34 -4.84 -6.99
CA ARG A 227 9.17 -3.38 -6.94
C ARG A 227 9.81 -2.79 -5.69
N ALA A 228 9.50 -3.32 -4.50
CA ALA A 228 10.04 -2.84 -3.23
C ALA A 228 11.58 -2.93 -3.18
N ASN A 229 12.17 -4.03 -3.66
CA ASN A 229 13.63 -4.16 -3.72
C ASN A 229 14.25 -3.11 -4.64
N ILE A 230 13.68 -2.90 -5.82
CA ILE A 230 14.22 -1.95 -6.79
C ILE A 230 14.12 -0.51 -6.25
N GLU A 231 13.08 -0.17 -5.50
CA GLU A 231 12.98 1.12 -4.82
C GLU A 231 14.07 1.32 -3.77
N ILE A 232 14.46 0.27 -3.05
CA ILE A 232 15.57 0.37 -2.10
C ILE A 232 16.90 0.55 -2.84
N TYR A 233 17.14 -0.22 -3.89
CA TYR A 233 18.37 -0.09 -4.69
C TYR A 233 18.44 1.21 -5.48
N ASN A 234 17.30 1.79 -5.88
CA ASN A 234 17.26 3.07 -6.58
C ASN A 234 17.81 4.23 -5.74
N LEU A 235 17.70 4.18 -4.41
CA LEU A 235 18.34 5.18 -3.55
C LEU A 235 19.86 5.17 -3.72
N LEU A 236 20.47 3.98 -3.63
CA LEU A 236 21.90 3.79 -3.84
C LEU A 236 22.32 4.16 -5.26
N PHE A 237 21.52 3.75 -6.25
CA PHE A 237 21.76 4.07 -7.65
C PHE A 237 21.79 5.58 -7.92
N ILE A 238 20.85 6.35 -7.34
CA ILE A 238 20.82 7.81 -7.50
C ILE A 238 22.04 8.47 -6.86
N ILE A 239 22.48 7.97 -5.69
CA ILE A 239 23.73 8.44 -5.05
C ILE A 239 24.92 8.20 -5.97
N ILE A 240 25.04 7.01 -6.58
CA ILE A 240 26.10 6.71 -7.55
C ILE A 240 25.99 7.62 -8.78
N CYS A 241 24.79 7.83 -9.33
CA CYS A 241 24.57 8.74 -10.46
C CYS A 241 24.94 10.19 -10.14
N LEU A 242 24.82 10.62 -8.89
CA LEU A 242 25.21 11.95 -8.44
C LEU A 242 26.74 12.11 -8.51
N PHE A 243 27.51 11.12 -8.05
CA PHE A 243 28.97 11.12 -8.20
C PHE A 243 29.41 11.08 -9.66
N LEU A 244 28.66 10.40 -10.53
CA LEU A 244 28.89 10.35 -11.97
C LEU A 244 28.39 11.60 -12.73
N LYS A 245 27.87 12.62 -12.03
CA LYS A 245 27.27 13.84 -12.61
C LYS A 245 26.12 13.56 -13.60
N ARG A 246 25.45 12.42 -13.46
CA ARG A 246 24.26 12.02 -14.25
C ARG A 246 22.94 12.36 -13.55
N ALA A 247 22.99 12.62 -12.24
CA ALA A 247 21.86 13.08 -11.43
C ALA A 247 22.17 14.45 -10.80
N SER A 248 21.15 15.27 -10.61
CA SER A 248 21.24 16.50 -9.82
C SER A 248 21.01 16.21 -8.32
N LEU A 249 21.47 17.11 -7.45
CA LEU A 249 21.13 17.08 -6.02
C LEU A 249 19.61 17.11 -5.78
N LEU A 250 18.87 17.83 -6.64
CA LEU A 250 17.41 17.90 -6.59
C LEU A 250 16.78 16.50 -6.75
N ASN A 251 17.32 15.65 -7.63
CA ASN A 251 16.81 14.29 -7.83
C ASN A 251 16.96 13.44 -6.56
N LEU A 252 18.09 13.58 -5.86
CA LEU A 252 18.31 12.91 -4.57
C LEU A 252 17.32 13.40 -3.51
N ILE A 253 17.09 14.72 -3.42
CA ILE A 253 16.16 15.32 -2.45
C ILE A 253 14.73 14.83 -2.69
N ILE A 254 14.24 14.87 -3.94
CA ILE A 254 12.89 14.41 -4.25
C ILE A 254 12.76 12.91 -3.99
N TYR A 255 13.78 12.11 -4.34
CA TYR A 255 13.77 10.68 -4.09
C TYR A 255 13.78 10.35 -2.59
N LEU A 256 14.58 11.05 -1.78
CA LEU A 256 14.58 10.89 -0.33
C LEU A 256 13.21 11.22 0.28
N HIS A 257 12.52 12.24 -0.26
CA HIS A 257 11.16 12.57 0.16
C HIS A 257 10.17 11.45 -0.19
N PHE A 258 10.23 10.94 -1.42
CA PHE A 258 9.44 9.77 -1.84
C PHE A 258 9.72 8.56 -0.95
N PHE A 259 10.99 8.24 -0.70
CA PHE A 259 11.42 7.13 0.12
C PHE A 259 10.89 7.26 1.56
N LYS A 260 10.93 8.47 2.12
CA LYS A 260 10.36 8.77 3.44
C LYS A 260 8.84 8.61 3.46
N LEU A 261 8.13 9.10 2.44
CA LEU A 261 6.67 8.91 2.32
C LEU A 261 6.31 7.43 2.21
N LYS A 262 7.06 6.65 1.41
CA LYS A 262 6.87 5.21 1.28
C LYS A 262 7.13 4.47 2.58
N TYR A 263 8.21 4.79 3.29
CA TYR A 263 8.47 4.21 4.60
C TYR A 263 7.41 4.60 5.64
N SER A 264 6.90 5.84 5.58
CA SER A 264 5.82 6.29 6.48
C SER A 264 4.48 5.63 6.17
N SER A 265 4.29 5.21 4.92
CA SER A 265 3.10 4.45 4.52
C SER A 265 3.16 3.02 5.05
N SER A 266 1.98 2.42 5.26
CA SER A 266 1.83 1.04 5.71
C SER A 266 2.11 0.00 4.60
N ASP A 267 3.12 0.24 3.76
CA ASP A 267 3.54 -0.69 2.71
C ASP A 267 4.40 -1.81 3.30
N SER A 268 3.76 -2.94 3.62
CA SER A 268 4.40 -4.10 4.26
C SER A 268 5.56 -4.69 3.46
N TYR A 269 5.47 -4.70 2.12
CA TYR A 269 6.51 -5.26 1.26
C TYR A 269 7.77 -4.40 1.26
N PHE A 270 7.59 -3.07 1.28
CA PHE A 270 8.69 -2.13 1.38
C PHE A 270 9.43 -2.28 2.71
N HIS A 271 8.70 -2.34 3.83
CA HIS A 271 9.28 -2.56 5.17
C HIS A 271 10.03 -3.88 5.26
N ALA A 272 9.44 -4.97 4.74
CA ALA A 272 10.08 -6.28 4.74
C ALA A 272 11.38 -6.30 3.92
N CYS A 273 11.38 -5.72 2.72
CA CYS A 273 12.59 -5.64 1.90
C CYS A 273 13.65 -4.73 2.51
N TYR A 274 13.24 -3.61 3.13
CA TYR A 274 14.14 -2.67 3.79
C TYR A 274 14.86 -3.32 4.98
N ALA A 275 14.11 -4.01 5.85
CA ALA A 275 14.66 -4.75 6.97
C ALA A 275 15.61 -5.86 6.50
N LYS A 276 15.18 -6.66 5.51
CA LYS A 276 15.99 -7.75 4.93
C LYS A 276 17.32 -7.25 4.38
N ASN A 277 17.32 -6.16 3.61
CA ASN A 277 18.55 -5.59 3.04
C ASN A 277 19.48 -5.05 4.15
N GLY A 278 18.92 -4.43 5.19
CA GLY A 278 19.68 -3.99 6.36
C GLY A 278 20.35 -5.14 7.11
N GLU A 279 19.63 -6.25 7.29
CA GLU A 279 20.16 -7.48 7.91
C GLU A 279 21.25 -8.13 7.06
N MET A 280 21.07 -8.22 5.74
CA MET A 280 22.11 -8.74 4.83
C MET A 280 23.41 -7.93 4.94
N ILE A 281 23.33 -6.60 4.93
CA ILE A 281 24.53 -5.75 5.10
C ILE A 281 25.16 -5.99 6.47
N ARG A 282 24.34 -6.08 7.52
CA ARG A 282 24.83 -6.35 8.88
C ARG A 282 25.54 -7.71 8.98
N GLN A 283 25.00 -8.74 8.35
CA GLN A 283 25.61 -10.08 8.30
C GLN A 283 26.97 -10.02 7.58
N CYS A 284 27.05 -9.35 6.42
CA CYS A 284 28.32 -9.17 5.71
C CYS A 284 29.37 -8.42 6.55
N LEU A 285 28.95 -7.37 7.27
CA LEU A 285 29.84 -6.57 8.13
C LEU A 285 30.21 -7.26 9.45
N SER A 286 29.48 -8.29 9.87
CA SER A 286 29.80 -9.10 11.06
C SER A 286 30.85 -10.19 10.81
N HIS A 287 31.30 -10.36 9.56
CA HIS A 287 32.32 -11.34 9.22
C HIS A 287 33.64 -11.01 9.96
N PRO A 288 34.37 -12.01 10.51
CA PRO A 288 35.57 -11.79 11.33
C PRO A 288 36.70 -11.03 10.60
N ILE A 289 36.73 -11.07 9.27
CA ILE A 289 37.70 -10.35 8.43
C ILE A 289 37.42 -8.85 8.39
N VAL A 290 36.16 -8.42 8.57
CA VAL A 290 35.78 -7.01 8.48
C VAL A 290 36.05 -6.30 9.81
N PRO A 291 36.79 -5.17 9.82
CA PRO A 291 37.01 -4.41 11.04
C PRO A 291 35.69 -4.00 11.71
N LYS A 292 35.58 -4.22 13.03
CA LYS A 292 34.38 -3.87 13.83
C LYS A 292 33.96 -2.40 13.70
N ALA A 293 34.88 -1.52 13.33
CA ALA A 293 34.61 -0.12 13.04
C ALA A 293 33.51 0.05 11.97
N PHE A 294 33.53 -0.74 10.88
CA PHE A 294 32.53 -0.65 9.82
C PHE A 294 31.14 -1.03 10.30
N LEU A 295 31.02 -2.10 11.10
CA LEU A 295 29.75 -2.50 11.70
C LEU A 295 29.20 -1.40 12.62
N ASN A 296 30.07 -0.77 13.42
CA ASN A 296 29.67 0.32 14.31
C ASN A 296 29.22 1.56 13.53
N ILE A 297 29.92 1.91 12.46
CA ILE A 297 29.54 3.02 11.56
C ILE A 297 28.18 2.72 10.92
N PHE A 298 28.01 1.52 10.36
CA PHE A 298 26.75 1.10 9.75
C PHE A 298 25.59 1.16 10.74
N ASN A 299 25.76 0.64 11.95
CA ASN A 299 24.71 0.68 12.98
C ASN A 299 24.34 2.12 13.37
N LYS A 300 25.32 3.02 13.51
CA LYS A 300 25.06 4.44 13.78
C LYS A 300 24.29 5.09 12.62
N VAL A 301 24.76 4.92 11.39
CA VAL A 301 24.12 5.48 10.18
C VAL A 301 22.70 4.94 10.02
N SER A 302 22.51 3.63 10.17
CA SER A 302 21.20 2.97 10.10
C SER A 302 20.24 3.51 11.16
N HIS A 303 20.70 3.72 12.40
CA HIS A 303 19.88 4.32 13.45
C HIS A 303 19.44 5.75 13.11
N TYR A 304 20.36 6.62 12.67
CA TYR A 304 19.99 7.99 12.28
C TYR A 304 19.07 8.02 11.06
N PHE A 305 19.31 7.16 10.08
CA PHE A 305 18.47 7.07 8.89
C PHE A 305 17.07 6.56 9.24
N ASN A 306 16.95 5.52 10.07
CA ASN A 306 15.67 5.03 10.57
C ASN A 306 14.91 6.13 11.33
N ASN A 307 15.57 6.88 12.20
CA ASN A 307 14.93 7.99 12.93
C ASN A 307 14.44 9.10 11.99
N TYR A 308 15.19 9.40 10.92
CA TYR A 308 14.77 10.35 9.90
C TYR A 308 13.52 9.88 9.15
N LEU A 309 13.46 8.58 8.83
CA LEU A 309 12.34 7.96 8.13
C LEU A 309 11.10 7.83 9.03
N SER A 310 11.29 7.43 10.28
CA SER A 310 10.22 7.12 11.23
C SER A 310 9.63 8.34 11.94
N TYR A 311 9.84 9.56 11.43
CA TYR A 311 9.53 10.81 12.13
C TYR A 311 8.07 10.87 12.60
N ARG A 312 7.81 10.34 13.81
CA ARG A 312 6.66 10.61 14.66
C ARG A 312 6.95 11.96 15.28
N ARG A 313 6.17 12.99 14.95
CA ARG A 313 6.07 14.16 15.82
C ARG A 313 5.72 13.61 17.21
N ARG A 314 6.65 13.75 18.16
CA ARG A 314 6.31 13.62 19.58
C ARG A 314 5.33 14.71 19.95
#